data_AF-E8NA36-F1
#
_entry.id   AF-E8NA36-F1
#
_cell.length_a   1.000
_cell.length_b   1.000
_cell.length_c   1.000
_cell.angle_alpha   90.00
_cell.angle_beta   90.00
_cell.angle_gamma   90.00
#
_symmetry.space_group_name_H-M   'P 1'
#
loop_
_entity.id
_entity.type
_entity.pdbx_description
1 polymer ?
#
loop_
_entity_poly.entity_id
_entity_poly.type
_entity_poly.pdbx_seq_one_letter_code
_entity_poly.pdbx_strand_id
1 'polypeptide(L)'
;MSLAPWLDGELGYRSFGAPGAPRAVFVLRTGDVSTTDPDARVTSAYDVRIIAVGLDAPELEDPPVFGGQTPAGLTVDALRELLEREAPGTTVGLVGERAAGPIAIYLAAAMGPVVDRLAIVGVASPSDPLSRDLRTPLLDHLDAEALVIVGGEGPAAITDAEWYVGRMRSAEMQVVPDDEIGSVNGEVTLTSVWDRVLAHVAPGTERR
;
A
#
# COMPACT_ATOMS: atom_id res chain seq x y z
N MET A 1 -20.23 -2.65 -2.26
CA MET A 1 -19.00 -3.43 -2.34
C MET A 1 -18.94 -3.97 -3.76
N SER A 2 -17.80 -3.83 -4.41
CA SER A 2 -17.57 -4.30 -5.78
C SER A 2 -16.56 -5.44 -5.76
N LEU A 3 -16.53 -6.22 -6.82
CA LEU A 3 -15.74 -7.44 -6.93
C LEU A 3 -14.86 -7.36 -8.17
N ALA A 4 -13.61 -7.80 -8.07
CA ALA A 4 -12.69 -7.96 -9.19
C ALA A 4 -12.27 -9.43 -9.30
N PRO A 5 -12.16 -10.02 -10.51
CA PRO A 5 -11.78 -11.42 -10.64
C PRO A 5 -10.43 -11.74 -10.00
N TRP A 6 -10.32 -12.89 -9.32
CA TRP A 6 -9.06 -13.43 -8.79
C TRP A 6 -9.13 -14.96 -8.66
N LEU A 7 -8.32 -15.70 -9.41
CA LEU A 7 -8.41 -17.18 -9.48
C LEU A 7 -9.86 -17.64 -9.79
N ASP A 8 -10.39 -18.59 -9.00
CA ASP A 8 -11.77 -19.07 -8.99
C ASP A 8 -12.68 -18.22 -8.06
N GLY A 9 -12.18 -17.08 -7.57
CA GLY A 9 -12.82 -16.17 -6.61
C GLY A 9 -12.78 -14.70 -7.03
N GLU A 10 -12.94 -13.80 -6.05
CA GLU A 10 -13.07 -12.35 -6.28
C GLU A 10 -12.38 -11.51 -5.19
N LEU A 11 -11.60 -10.50 -5.59
CA LEU A 11 -11.09 -9.45 -4.69
C LEU A 11 -12.21 -8.46 -4.35
N GLY A 12 -12.48 -8.30 -3.06
CA GLY A 12 -13.41 -7.30 -2.56
C GLY A 12 -12.80 -5.90 -2.58
N TYR A 13 -13.47 -4.94 -3.22
CA TYR A 13 -13.04 -3.55 -3.16
C TYR A 13 -14.21 -2.57 -2.99
N ARG A 14 -13.87 -1.35 -2.57
CA ARG A 14 -14.81 -0.24 -2.45
C ARG A 14 -14.13 1.05 -2.90
N SER A 15 -14.89 1.89 -3.60
CA SER A 15 -14.45 3.25 -3.95
C SER A 15 -15.18 4.31 -3.13
N PHE A 16 -14.47 5.36 -2.73
CA PHE A 16 -14.98 6.53 -2.02
C PHE A 16 -14.07 7.75 -2.30
N GLY A 17 -14.35 8.90 -1.68
CA GLY A 17 -13.70 10.17 -2.01
C GLY A 17 -14.48 10.95 -3.09
N ALA A 18 -13.80 11.83 -3.81
CA ALA A 18 -14.43 12.65 -4.84
C ALA A 18 -14.65 11.87 -6.15
N PRO A 19 -15.90 11.76 -6.63
CA PRO A 19 -16.17 11.23 -7.96
C PRO A 19 -15.50 12.10 -9.03
N GLY A 20 -14.75 11.49 -9.95
CA GLY A 20 -14.06 12.20 -11.02
C GLY A 20 -12.81 12.97 -10.60
N ALA A 21 -12.34 12.80 -9.36
CA ALA A 21 -11.06 13.33 -8.91
C ALA A 21 -9.93 12.93 -9.90
N PRO A 22 -9.00 13.85 -10.20
CA PRO A 22 -7.92 13.59 -11.16
C PRO A 22 -6.89 12.58 -10.64
N ARG A 23 -6.87 12.33 -9.32
CA ARG A 23 -5.93 11.44 -8.65
C ARG A 23 -6.66 10.26 -8.02
N ALA A 24 -6.26 9.05 -8.41
CA ALA A 24 -6.67 7.82 -7.76
C ALA A 24 -5.61 7.35 -6.74
N VAL A 25 -6.05 6.83 -5.60
CA VAL A 25 -5.21 6.21 -4.57
C VAL A 25 -5.74 4.82 -4.25
N PHE A 26 -4.91 3.80 -4.46
CA PHE A 26 -5.20 2.42 -4.12
C PHE A 26 -4.72 2.12 -2.72
N VAL A 27 -5.56 1.51 -1.90
CA VAL A 27 -5.26 1.20 -0.50
C VAL A 27 -5.45 -0.29 -0.28
N LEU A 28 -4.34 -1.01 -0.06
CA LEU A 28 -4.31 -2.44 0.17
C LEU A 28 -4.22 -2.71 1.67
N ARG A 29 -5.20 -3.44 2.21
CA ARG A 29 -5.29 -3.79 3.63
C ARG A 29 -5.87 -5.19 3.81
N THR A 30 -5.68 -5.75 5.00
CA THR A 30 -6.31 -7.00 5.41
C THR A 30 -7.35 -6.77 6.51
N GLY A 31 -8.20 -7.76 6.74
CA GLY A 31 -9.19 -7.77 7.83
C GLY A 31 -10.48 -6.99 7.56
N ASP A 32 -11.33 -6.91 8.58
CA ASP A 32 -12.73 -6.48 8.46
C ASP A 32 -12.92 -5.03 8.01
N VAL A 33 -11.94 -4.17 8.27
CA VAL A 33 -11.98 -2.73 7.93
C VAL A 33 -11.28 -2.41 6.62
N SER A 34 -10.79 -3.42 5.90
CA SER A 34 -9.91 -3.28 4.73
C SER A 34 -10.50 -2.47 3.57
N THR A 35 -11.83 -2.39 3.47
CA THR A 35 -12.54 -1.60 2.44
C THR A 35 -13.25 -0.34 2.99
N THR A 36 -12.95 0.07 4.22
CA THR A 36 -13.55 1.26 4.90
C THR A 36 -12.61 2.46 4.88
N ASP A 37 -13.11 3.67 4.66
CA ASP A 37 -12.29 4.89 4.69
C ASP A 37 -11.45 4.99 6.00
N PRO A 38 -10.11 5.09 5.93
CA PRO A 38 -9.26 5.18 7.12
C PRO A 38 -9.62 6.37 8.01
N ASP A 39 -9.91 7.53 7.42
CA ASP A 39 -10.47 8.71 8.11
C ASP A 39 -11.20 9.58 7.08
N ALA A 40 -12.52 9.47 7.04
CA ALA A 40 -13.36 10.21 6.09
C ALA A 40 -13.27 11.74 6.25
N ARG A 41 -12.97 12.25 7.46
CA ARG A 41 -12.79 13.68 7.68
C ARG A 41 -11.53 14.16 6.95
N VAL A 42 -10.43 13.40 7.07
CA VAL A 42 -9.19 13.68 6.35
C VAL A 42 -9.37 13.46 4.85
N THR A 43 -9.94 12.34 4.40
CA THR A 43 -10.19 12.08 2.97
C THR A 43 -10.99 13.20 2.31
N SER A 44 -11.97 13.79 3.01
CA SER A 44 -12.77 14.91 2.48
C SER A 44 -11.97 16.20 2.24
N ALA A 45 -10.80 16.35 2.86
CA ALA A 45 -9.90 17.47 2.63
C ALA A 45 -9.05 17.32 1.36
N TYR A 46 -9.10 16.17 0.67
CA TYR A 46 -8.32 15.90 -0.54
C TYR A 46 -9.24 15.63 -1.74
N ASP A 47 -8.85 16.12 -2.92
CA ASP A 47 -9.51 15.86 -4.19
C ASP A 47 -9.00 14.56 -4.82
N VAL A 48 -9.35 13.45 -4.16
CA VAL A 48 -8.88 12.11 -4.49
C VAL A 48 -10.04 11.14 -4.61
N ARG A 49 -9.86 10.14 -5.48
CA ARG A 49 -10.67 8.93 -5.51
C ARG A 49 -9.89 7.81 -4.83
N ILE A 50 -10.43 7.25 -3.75
CA ILE A 50 -9.84 6.11 -3.07
C ILE A 50 -10.44 4.82 -3.64
N ILE A 51 -9.59 3.82 -3.87
CA ILE A 51 -9.96 2.44 -4.18
C ILE A 51 -9.37 1.57 -3.08
N ALA A 52 -10.17 1.24 -2.08
CA ALA A 52 -9.77 0.38 -0.97
C ALA A 52 -10.03 -1.08 -1.34
N VAL A 53 -8.98 -1.90 -1.31
CA VAL A 53 -9.00 -3.32 -1.66
C VAL A 53 -8.72 -4.13 -0.41
N GLY A 54 -9.63 -5.06 -0.11
CA GLY A 54 -9.47 -6.02 0.95
C GLY A 54 -8.73 -7.24 0.46
N LEU A 55 -7.66 -7.59 1.19
CA LEU A 55 -6.90 -8.80 0.95
C LEU A 55 -7.06 -9.79 2.11
N ASP A 56 -7.02 -11.08 1.80
CA ASP A 56 -7.03 -12.17 2.78
C ASP A 56 -5.70 -12.94 2.85
N ALA A 57 -5.55 -13.85 3.81
CA ALA A 57 -4.27 -14.55 4.00
C ALA A 57 -3.83 -15.37 2.77
N PRO A 58 -4.69 -16.20 2.14
CA PRO A 58 -4.36 -16.90 0.89
C PRO A 58 -3.84 -15.99 -0.22
N GLU A 59 -4.39 -14.79 -0.38
CA GLU A 59 -3.97 -13.84 -1.43
C GLU A 59 -2.56 -13.27 -1.23
N LEU A 60 -2.00 -13.41 -0.03
CA LEU A 60 -0.67 -12.92 0.34
C LEU A 60 0.41 -14.02 0.33
N GLU A 61 0.00 -15.28 0.19
CA GLU A 61 0.90 -16.43 0.27
C GLU A 61 1.81 -16.54 -0.97
N ASP A 62 3.03 -17.00 -0.73
CA ASP A 62 4.10 -17.25 -1.70
C ASP A 62 4.43 -16.06 -2.63
N PRO A 63 5.54 -15.35 -2.41
CA PRO A 63 5.84 -14.15 -3.19
C PRO A 63 6.04 -14.46 -4.70
N PRO A 64 5.85 -13.48 -5.60
CA PRO A 64 5.84 -13.66 -7.07
C PRO A 64 7.16 -14.14 -7.73
N VAL A 65 8.13 -14.61 -6.96
CA VAL A 65 9.55 -14.78 -7.35
C VAL A 65 9.95 -16.21 -7.72
N PHE A 66 8.99 -17.12 -7.89
CA PHE A 66 9.26 -18.55 -8.12
C PHE A 66 8.97 -19.07 -9.54
N GLY A 67 8.89 -18.21 -10.56
CA GLY A 67 8.71 -18.64 -11.96
C GLY A 67 7.43 -19.46 -12.23
N GLY A 68 6.54 -19.55 -11.24
CA GLY A 68 5.23 -20.19 -11.27
C GLY A 68 4.14 -19.21 -10.84
N GLN A 69 2.90 -19.56 -11.10
CA GLN A 69 1.73 -18.79 -10.66
C GLN A 69 1.55 -19.00 -9.15
N THR A 70 2.15 -18.14 -8.34
CA THR A 70 1.91 -18.12 -6.89
C THR A 70 0.64 -17.31 -6.57
N PRO A 71 -0.03 -17.54 -5.43
CA PRO A 71 -1.17 -16.74 -5.01
C PRO A 71 -0.86 -15.23 -4.99
N ALA A 72 0.25 -14.80 -4.37
CA ALA A 72 0.64 -13.38 -4.39
C ALA A 72 0.90 -12.84 -5.80
N GLY A 73 1.46 -13.65 -6.71
CA GLY A 73 1.67 -13.27 -8.10
C GLY A 73 0.34 -13.02 -8.82
N LEU A 74 -0.63 -13.90 -8.62
CA LEU A 74 -1.96 -13.77 -9.19
C LEU A 74 -2.73 -12.59 -8.59
N THR A 75 -2.53 -12.32 -7.29
CA THR A 75 -3.06 -11.11 -6.63
C THR A 75 -2.50 -9.85 -7.29
N VAL A 76 -1.19 -9.80 -7.55
CA VAL A 76 -0.56 -8.66 -8.22
C VAL A 76 -1.11 -8.48 -9.64
N ASP A 77 -1.31 -9.57 -10.40
CA ASP A 77 -1.91 -9.50 -11.73
C ASP A 77 -3.36 -8.99 -11.69
N ALA A 78 -4.20 -9.50 -10.79
CA ALA A 78 -5.57 -9.04 -10.61
C ALA A 78 -5.64 -7.55 -10.18
N LEU A 79 -4.72 -7.12 -9.32
CA LEU A 79 -4.61 -5.73 -8.89
C LEU A 79 -4.14 -4.81 -10.03
N ARG A 80 -3.26 -5.27 -10.92
CA ARG A 80 -2.86 -4.55 -12.12
C ARG A 80 -4.05 -4.31 -13.05
N GLU A 81 -4.84 -5.36 -13.32
CA GLU A 81 -6.05 -5.23 -14.13
C GLU A 81 -7.09 -4.30 -13.49
N LEU A 82 -7.25 -4.37 -12.17
CA LEU A 82 -8.11 -3.45 -11.42
C LEU A 82 -7.62 -2.01 -11.53
N LEU A 83 -6.31 -1.77 -11.41
CA LEU A 83 -5.71 -0.44 -11.51
C LEU A 83 -5.92 0.15 -12.90
N GLU A 84 -5.59 -0.61 -13.95
CA GLU A 84 -5.78 -0.19 -15.34
C GLU A 84 -7.24 0.13 -15.66
N ARG A 85 -8.18 -0.63 -15.08
CA ARG A 85 -9.62 -0.39 -15.25
C ARG A 85 -10.12 0.86 -14.54
N GLU A 86 -9.70 1.07 -13.29
CA GLU A 86 -10.25 2.13 -12.44
C GLU A 86 -9.54 3.49 -12.61
N ALA A 87 -8.31 3.48 -13.14
CA ALA A 87 -7.49 4.67 -13.37
C ALA A 87 -6.72 4.61 -14.72
N PRO A 88 -7.43 4.47 -15.85
CA PRO A 88 -6.81 4.23 -17.15
C PRO A 88 -5.94 5.43 -17.60
N GLY A 89 -4.66 5.16 -17.88
CA GLY A 89 -3.74 6.14 -18.46
C GLY A 89 -3.29 7.27 -17.52
N THR A 90 -3.52 7.13 -16.21
CA THR A 90 -3.13 8.11 -15.19
C THR A 90 -2.13 7.51 -14.21
N THR A 91 -1.26 8.32 -13.63
CA THR A 91 -0.46 7.87 -12.49
C THR A 91 -1.33 7.76 -11.23
N VAL A 92 -1.00 6.83 -10.34
CA VAL A 92 -1.77 6.57 -9.12
C VAL A 92 -0.90 6.50 -7.87
N GLY A 93 -1.50 6.85 -6.73
CA GLY A 93 -0.90 6.60 -5.43
C GLY A 93 -1.21 5.19 -4.97
N LEU A 94 -0.26 4.53 -4.31
CA LEU A 94 -0.45 3.20 -3.76
C LEU A 94 -0.09 3.18 -2.28
N VAL A 95 -0.93 2.53 -1.47
CA VAL A 95 -0.76 2.37 -0.03
C VAL A 95 -0.84 0.89 0.32
N GLY A 96 0.12 0.37 1.08
CA GLY A 96 0.08 -0.97 1.66
C GLY A 96 0.22 -0.93 3.18
N GLU A 97 -0.72 -1.53 3.89
CA GLU A 97 -0.68 -1.62 5.36
C GLU A 97 -0.27 -3.01 5.82
N ARG A 98 0.68 -3.08 6.77
CA ARG A 98 1.11 -4.32 7.43
C ARG A 98 1.35 -5.47 6.43
N ALA A 99 0.55 -6.53 6.52
CA ALA A 99 0.65 -7.73 5.71
C ALA A 99 0.40 -7.49 4.21
N ALA A 100 -0.33 -6.43 3.84
CA ALA A 100 -0.54 -6.04 2.45
C ALA A 100 0.63 -5.21 1.87
N GLY A 101 1.54 -4.73 2.71
CA GLY A 101 2.73 -3.97 2.31
C GLY A 101 3.59 -4.63 1.24
N PRO A 102 3.98 -5.91 1.41
CA PRO A 102 4.73 -6.64 0.39
C PRO A 102 4.03 -6.66 -0.97
N ILE A 103 2.72 -6.91 -1.02
CA ILE A 103 1.95 -6.88 -2.28
C ILE A 103 1.95 -5.50 -2.90
N ALA A 104 1.81 -4.43 -2.11
CA ALA A 104 1.90 -3.07 -2.60
C ALA A 104 3.27 -2.77 -3.25
N ILE A 105 4.36 -3.28 -2.67
CA ILE A 105 5.71 -3.15 -3.26
C ILE A 105 5.81 -3.90 -4.58
N TYR A 106 5.33 -5.16 -4.64
CA TYR A 106 5.34 -5.94 -5.89
C TYR A 106 4.49 -5.29 -6.97
N LEU A 107 3.31 -4.78 -6.62
CA LEU A 107 2.43 -4.07 -7.56
C LEU A 107 3.09 -2.78 -8.07
N ALA A 108 3.66 -1.97 -7.18
CA ALA A 108 4.36 -0.74 -7.59
C ALA A 108 5.51 -1.04 -8.56
N ALA A 109 6.31 -2.07 -8.29
CA ALA A 109 7.39 -2.48 -9.18
C ALA A 109 6.86 -3.03 -10.53
N ALA A 110 5.76 -3.79 -10.52
CA ALA A 110 5.16 -4.33 -11.75
C ALA A 110 4.52 -3.24 -12.63
N MET A 111 4.00 -2.18 -12.00
CA MET A 111 3.35 -1.05 -12.67
C MET A 111 4.35 0.02 -13.14
N GLY A 112 5.60 -0.05 -12.67
CA GLY A 112 6.65 0.93 -12.97
C GLY A 112 6.17 2.37 -12.76
N PRO A 113 6.30 3.28 -13.75
CA PRO A 113 5.98 4.69 -13.59
C PRO A 113 4.49 5.00 -13.43
N VAL A 114 3.60 4.01 -13.64
CA VAL A 114 2.15 4.21 -13.38
C VAL A 114 1.89 4.40 -11.89
N VAL A 115 2.63 3.71 -11.02
CA VAL A 115 2.63 3.99 -9.58
C VAL A 115 3.78 4.94 -9.28
N ASP A 116 3.48 6.23 -9.19
CA ASP A 116 4.49 7.28 -8.96
C ASP A 116 4.74 7.56 -7.47
N ARG A 117 3.81 7.16 -6.61
CA ARG A 117 3.91 7.31 -5.15
C ARG A 117 3.51 6.04 -4.44
N LEU A 118 4.37 5.56 -3.54
CA LEU A 118 4.10 4.42 -2.66
C LEU A 118 4.16 4.87 -1.18
N ALA A 119 3.20 4.44 -0.37
CA ALA A 119 3.30 4.50 1.08
C ALA A 119 3.16 3.09 1.68
N ILE A 120 4.08 2.70 2.55
CA ILE A 120 3.99 1.46 3.33
C ILE A 120 3.90 1.79 4.81
N VAL A 121 2.89 1.25 5.50
CA VAL A 121 2.58 1.60 6.90
C VAL A 121 2.62 0.35 7.77
N GLY A 122 3.51 0.33 8.77
CA GLY A 122 3.66 -0.78 9.71
C GLY A 122 4.12 -2.08 9.06
N VAL A 123 4.97 -1.99 8.03
CA VAL A 123 5.43 -3.15 7.25
C VAL A 123 6.78 -3.62 7.76
N ALA A 124 6.86 -4.84 8.27
CA ALA A 124 8.11 -5.44 8.72
C ALA A 124 8.98 -5.82 7.52
N SER A 125 10.29 -5.64 7.65
CA SER A 125 11.25 -6.12 6.67
C SER A 125 11.27 -7.65 6.67
N PRO A 126 11.66 -8.32 5.56
CA PRO A 126 11.77 -9.77 5.56
C PRO A 126 12.76 -10.25 6.62
N SER A 127 12.38 -11.26 7.41
CA SER A 127 13.21 -11.77 8.51
C SER A 127 14.28 -12.76 8.07
N ASP A 128 14.05 -13.50 6.99
CA ASP A 128 14.96 -14.53 6.50
C ASP A 128 15.82 -14.02 5.31
N PRO A 129 17.05 -14.54 5.15
CA PRO A 129 17.97 -14.11 4.08
C PRO A 129 17.43 -14.31 2.67
N LEU A 130 16.73 -15.42 2.41
CA LEU A 130 16.22 -15.74 1.07
C LEU A 130 15.18 -14.71 0.63
N SER A 131 14.22 -14.39 1.50
CA SER A 131 13.22 -13.35 1.22
C SER A 131 13.85 -11.97 1.04
N ARG A 132 14.95 -11.66 1.73
CA ARG A 132 15.70 -10.40 1.52
C ARG A 132 16.40 -10.37 0.17
N ASP A 133 17.05 -11.46 -0.21
CA ASP A 133 17.77 -11.59 -1.50
C ASP A 133 16.80 -11.49 -2.67
N LEU A 134 15.59 -12.06 -2.54
CA LEU A 134 14.56 -11.97 -3.56
C LEU A 134 13.93 -10.57 -3.66
N ARG A 135 13.86 -9.82 -2.56
CA ARG A 135 13.21 -8.50 -2.51
C ARG A 135 14.15 -7.34 -2.85
N THR A 136 15.44 -7.46 -2.58
CA THR A 136 16.40 -6.37 -2.80
C THR A 136 16.43 -5.90 -4.26
N PRO A 137 16.54 -6.80 -5.27
CA PRO A 137 16.54 -6.37 -6.68
C PRO A 137 15.25 -5.65 -7.07
N LEU A 138 14.10 -6.04 -6.51
CA LEU A 138 12.83 -5.38 -6.76
C LEU A 138 12.82 -3.93 -6.26
N LEU A 139 13.37 -3.69 -5.07
CA LEU A 139 13.44 -2.37 -4.46
C LEU A 139 14.39 -1.42 -5.20
N ASP A 140 15.48 -1.95 -5.74
CA ASP A 140 16.45 -1.18 -6.54
C ASP A 140 15.82 -0.60 -7.83
N HIS A 141 14.78 -1.26 -8.35
CA HIS A 141 14.09 -0.90 -9.59
C HIS A 141 12.73 -0.23 -9.34
N LEU A 142 12.42 0.14 -8.10
CA LEU A 142 11.17 0.81 -7.77
C LEU A 142 11.23 2.28 -8.24
N ASP A 143 10.38 2.63 -9.21
CA ASP A 143 10.30 3.99 -9.76
C ASP A 143 9.56 4.98 -8.83
N ALA A 144 8.68 4.47 -7.97
CA ALA A 144 7.84 5.28 -7.10
C ALA A 144 8.66 6.02 -6.03
N GLU A 145 8.28 7.27 -5.73
CA GLU A 145 8.74 7.94 -4.51
C GLU A 145 8.01 7.31 -3.31
N ALA A 146 8.79 6.73 -2.38
CA ALA A 146 8.27 5.93 -1.29
C ALA A 146 8.25 6.67 0.05
N LEU A 147 7.21 6.43 0.83
CA LEU A 147 7.11 6.82 2.23
C LEU A 147 6.96 5.57 3.09
N VAL A 148 7.86 5.40 4.05
CA VAL A 148 7.87 4.27 4.99
C VAL A 148 7.50 4.78 6.37
N ILE A 149 6.34 4.37 6.88
CA ILE A 149 5.83 4.79 8.18
C ILE A 149 5.86 3.61 9.15
N VAL A 150 6.53 3.80 10.29
CA VAL A 150 6.57 2.85 11.41
C VAL A 150 6.27 3.58 12.72
N GLY A 151 5.94 2.83 13.77
CA GLY A 151 5.66 3.39 15.09
C GLY A 151 4.83 2.44 15.93
N GLY A 152 4.83 2.70 17.24
CA GLY A 152 4.09 1.89 18.19
C GLY A 152 4.72 0.54 18.46
N GLU A 153 4.01 -0.30 19.21
CA GLU A 153 4.45 -1.64 19.62
C GLU A 153 4.13 -2.72 18.56
N GLY A 154 3.93 -2.30 17.31
CA GLY A 154 3.61 -3.20 16.20
C GLY A 154 4.81 -4.06 15.74
N PRO A 155 4.57 -5.01 14.83
CA PRO A 155 5.60 -5.94 14.35
C PRO A 155 6.72 -5.25 13.53
N ALA A 156 6.52 -4.01 13.11
CA ALA A 156 7.51 -3.24 12.34
C ALA A 156 8.15 -2.16 13.22
N ALA A 157 9.46 -2.21 13.34
CA ALA A 157 10.27 -1.27 14.10
C ALA A 157 11.04 -0.29 13.18
N ILE A 158 11.75 0.66 13.79
CA ILE A 158 12.61 1.63 13.09
C ILE A 158 13.62 0.91 12.17
N THR A 159 14.19 -0.20 12.63
CA THR A 159 15.15 -1.00 11.84
C THR A 159 14.55 -1.58 10.56
N ASP A 160 13.24 -1.84 10.54
CA ASP A 160 12.56 -2.30 9.33
C ASP A 160 12.42 -1.17 8.31
N ALA A 161 12.10 0.04 8.78
CA ALA A 161 12.03 1.22 7.92
C ALA A 161 13.41 1.59 7.35
N GLU A 162 14.45 1.54 8.17
CA GLU A 162 15.85 1.71 7.73
C GLU A 162 16.23 0.68 6.65
N TRP A 163 15.77 -0.57 6.77
CA TRP A 163 16.05 -1.61 5.78
C TRP A 163 15.47 -1.28 4.41
N TYR A 164 14.23 -0.76 4.36
CA TYR A 164 13.57 -0.32 3.13
C TYR A 164 14.20 0.93 2.53
N VAL A 165 14.36 1.99 3.33
CA VAL A 165 14.92 3.27 2.85
C VAL A 165 16.35 3.09 2.35
N GLY A 166 17.14 2.22 2.97
CA GLY A 166 18.51 1.92 2.52
C GLY A 166 18.60 1.20 1.16
N ARG A 167 17.47 0.77 0.56
CA ARG A 167 17.41 -0.01 -0.70
C ARG A 167 16.55 0.63 -1.78
N MET A 168 15.65 1.54 -1.43
CA MET A 168 14.84 2.26 -2.40
C MET A 168 15.60 3.48 -2.90
N ARG A 169 15.50 3.76 -4.20
CA ARG A 169 16.18 4.91 -4.82
C ARG A 169 15.69 6.26 -4.29
N SER A 170 14.39 6.36 -4.02
CA SER A 170 13.74 7.55 -3.48
C SER A 170 12.76 7.14 -2.39
N ALA A 171 13.18 7.23 -1.14
CA ALA A 171 12.35 6.87 0.00
C ALA A 171 12.62 7.75 1.21
N GLU A 172 11.55 8.07 1.93
CA GLU A 172 11.58 8.78 3.19
C GLU A 172 11.00 7.90 4.30
N MET A 173 11.57 8.02 5.50
CA MET A 173 11.07 7.34 6.70
C MET A 173 10.38 8.34 7.61
N GLN A 174 9.23 7.96 8.16
CA GLN A 174 8.58 8.65 9.27
C GLN A 174 8.33 7.69 10.44
N VAL A 175 8.73 8.11 11.63
CA VAL A 175 8.47 7.38 12.87
C VAL A 175 7.37 8.12 13.62
N VAL A 176 6.26 7.43 13.89
CA VAL A 176 5.12 7.98 14.63
C VAL A 176 5.37 7.80 16.12
N PRO A 177 5.38 8.88 16.93
CA PRO A 177 5.47 8.79 18.37
C PRO A 177 4.30 8.03 18.98
N ASP A 178 4.53 7.26 20.05
CA ASP A 178 3.50 6.42 20.68
C ASP A 178 2.28 7.22 21.18
N ASP A 179 2.48 8.47 21.59
CA ASP A 179 1.41 9.37 22.06
C ASP A 179 0.52 9.91 20.92
N GLU A 180 0.95 9.77 19.66
CA GLU A 180 0.17 10.13 18.48
C GLU A 180 -0.59 8.93 17.88
N ILE A 181 -0.37 7.72 18.41
CA ILE A 181 -0.97 6.48 17.88
C ILE A 181 -2.33 6.25 18.54
N GLY A 182 -3.41 6.56 17.81
CA GLY A 182 -4.79 6.31 18.24
C GLY A 182 -5.24 4.85 18.14
N SER A 183 -4.40 3.86 18.45
CA SER A 183 -4.65 2.46 18.06
C SER A 183 -5.27 1.56 19.12
N VAL A 184 -5.76 0.41 18.65
CA VAL A 184 -6.46 -0.61 19.44
C VAL A 184 -5.50 -1.55 20.18
N ASN A 185 -4.20 -1.59 19.83
CA ASN A 185 -3.19 -2.48 20.42
C ASN A 185 -1.77 -1.86 20.49
N GLY A 186 -1.66 -0.54 20.49
CA GLY A 186 -0.35 0.15 20.47
C GLY A 186 0.34 0.17 19.09
N GLU A 187 -0.21 -0.47 18.05
CA GLU A 187 0.38 -0.46 16.70
C GLU A 187 0.02 0.80 15.90
N VAL A 188 0.91 1.29 15.03
CA VAL A 188 0.52 2.33 14.05
C VAL A 188 -0.66 1.88 13.18
N THR A 189 -1.66 2.74 12.98
CA THR A 189 -2.84 2.46 12.13
C THR A 189 -2.89 3.44 10.98
N LEU A 190 -3.45 3.03 9.84
CA LEU A 190 -3.66 3.98 8.74
C LEU A 190 -4.48 5.20 9.16
N THR A 191 -5.49 5.05 10.01
CA THR A 191 -6.27 6.17 10.55
C THR A 191 -5.38 7.21 11.24
N SER A 192 -4.43 6.80 12.08
CA SER A 192 -3.53 7.73 12.79
C SER A 192 -2.57 8.51 11.89
N VAL A 193 -2.29 8.00 10.69
CA VAL A 193 -1.30 8.60 9.77
C VAL A 193 -1.90 9.01 8.44
N TRP A 194 -3.22 8.99 8.31
CA TRP A 194 -3.90 9.07 7.02
C TRP A 194 -3.60 10.38 6.29
N ASP A 195 -3.50 11.48 7.04
CA ASP A 195 -3.16 12.80 6.50
C ASP A 195 -1.74 12.82 5.92
N ARG A 196 -0.76 12.26 6.65
CA ARG A 196 0.64 12.12 6.19
C ARG A 196 0.72 11.24 4.94
N VAL A 197 -0.06 10.16 4.91
CA VAL A 197 -0.13 9.26 3.77
C VAL A 197 -0.71 9.98 2.55
N LEU A 198 -1.84 10.67 2.67
CA LEU A 198 -2.48 11.37 1.55
C LEU A 198 -1.63 12.55 1.03
N ALA A 199 -1.00 13.31 1.92
CA ALA A 199 -0.06 14.37 1.53
C ALA A 199 1.08 13.83 0.64
N HIS A 200 1.54 12.59 0.89
CA HIS A 200 2.56 11.92 0.09
C HIS A 200 2.02 11.28 -1.19
N VAL A 201 0.95 10.48 -1.11
CA VAL A 201 0.48 9.68 -2.26
C VAL A 201 -0.44 10.44 -3.21
N ALA A 202 -0.93 11.61 -2.81
CA ALA A 202 -1.77 12.47 -3.62
C ALA A 202 -1.36 13.95 -3.46
N PRO A 203 -0.09 14.30 -3.76
CA PRO A 203 0.42 15.64 -3.51
C PRO A 203 -0.34 16.67 -4.36
N GLY A 204 -0.62 17.83 -3.77
CA GLY A 204 -1.31 18.94 -4.43
C GLY A 204 -2.82 18.74 -4.63
N THR A 205 -3.41 17.70 -4.05
CA THR A 205 -4.86 17.48 -4.09
C THR A 205 -5.60 18.05 -2.87
N GLU A 206 -4.89 18.62 -1.90
CA GLU A 206 -5.49 19.30 -0.75
C GLU A 206 -6.44 20.41 -1.20
N ARG A 207 -7.66 20.39 -0.66
CA ARG A 207 -8.68 21.42 -0.89
C ARG A 207 -8.41 22.58 0.06
N ARG A 208 -8.23 23.77 -0.53
CA ARG A 208 -8.13 25.04 0.21
C ARG A 208 -9.47 25.55 0.70
#